data_AF-A0A353H0P5-F1
#
_entry.id   AF-A0A353H0P5-F1
#
_cell.length_a   1.000
_cell.length_b   1.000
_cell.length_c   1.000
_cell.angle_alpha   90.00
_cell.angle_beta   90.00
_cell.angle_gamma   90.00
#
_symmetry.space_group_name_H-M   'P 1'
#
loop_
_entity.id
_entity.type
_entity.pdbx_description
1 polymer ?
#
loop_
_entity_poly.entity_id
_entity_poly.type
_entity_poly.pdbx_seq_one_letter_code
_entity_poly.pdbx_strand_id
1 'polypeptide(L)'
;MNGSRRFSPNKRRGMILHAILLTLLAGLTVFLFWLGFQQVSRGLLFLYLILGAILLIPLAIVGYRFYSLLRASYEIDRDQLSIRWGLRIEQIPLPEIEWVRPLDELGEILRTPLLSMPGAYLGTVKSPNLGEVEFMASNMNEAVVIASNRIVVVVSPEEPSGFVRAFQDAAEMGSLATPDARSSHPGVYVSQVFKDRLAMILLIALTLSTVALTVMNALLVLGRETISLGFAPNGSLLEPVPSSYLLLLPVLGLIIYFSDLAAGLFFFPRANKQLASYLVWAAGILSMVLLIAASLILYFSAA
;
A
#
# COMPACT_ATOMS: atom_id res chain seq x y z
N MET A 1 8.77 33.49 -16.33
CA MET A 1 7.56 32.77 -15.87
C MET A 1 7.84 31.29 -16.08
N ASN A 2 8.00 30.51 -15.02
CA ASN A 2 8.28 29.07 -15.13
C ASN A 2 7.02 28.39 -15.68
N GLY A 3 7.02 28.06 -16.97
CA GLY A 3 5.87 27.55 -17.71
C GLY A 3 5.69 26.05 -17.54
N SER A 4 5.63 25.55 -16.30
CA SER A 4 5.36 24.13 -16.08
C SER A 4 3.90 23.82 -16.43
N ARG A 5 3.69 22.80 -17.28
CA ARG A 5 2.35 22.32 -17.67
C ARG A 5 2.05 21.02 -16.94
N ARG A 6 0.93 21.00 -16.22
CA ARG A 6 0.50 19.85 -15.42
C ARG A 6 -0.69 19.15 -16.07
N PHE A 7 -0.53 17.84 -16.24
CA PHE A 7 -1.55 16.92 -16.73
C PHE A 7 -1.93 15.93 -15.62
N SER A 8 -3.19 15.50 -15.63
CA SER A 8 -3.69 14.42 -14.78
C SER A 8 -4.07 13.22 -15.62
N PRO A 9 -4.00 12.00 -15.08
CA PRO A 9 -4.65 10.86 -15.71
C PRO A 9 -6.18 10.95 -15.57
N ASN A 10 -6.91 10.21 -16.42
CA ASN A 10 -8.36 10.06 -16.25
C ASN A 10 -8.67 9.23 -15.00
N LYS A 11 -9.06 9.92 -13.91
CA LYS A 11 -9.24 9.29 -12.60
C LYS A 11 -10.62 8.66 -12.42
N ARG A 12 -11.65 9.10 -13.14
CA ARG A 12 -13.06 8.86 -12.77
C ARG A 12 -13.42 7.37 -12.71
N ARG A 13 -13.17 6.64 -13.79
CA ARG A 13 -13.49 5.20 -13.88
C ARG A 13 -12.70 4.39 -12.85
N GLY A 14 -11.39 4.68 -12.76
CA GLY A 14 -10.51 4.02 -11.80
C GLY A 14 -10.93 4.28 -10.35
N MET A 15 -11.23 5.52 -9.98
CA MET A 15 -11.67 5.88 -8.63
C MET A 15 -12.97 5.17 -8.25
N ILE A 16 -13.95 5.13 -9.14
CA ILE A 16 -15.23 4.44 -8.88
C ILE A 16 -14.98 2.95 -8.65
N LEU A 17 -14.22 2.29 -9.53
CA LEU A 17 -13.90 0.86 -9.41
C LEU A 17 -13.21 0.55 -8.07
N HIS A 18 -12.17 1.31 -7.74
CA HIS A 18 -11.40 1.11 -6.51
C HIS A 18 -12.22 1.46 -5.26
N ALA A 19 -13.11 2.46 -5.30
CA ALA A 19 -13.99 2.78 -4.19
C ALA A 19 -15.03 1.67 -3.94
N ILE A 20 -15.61 1.09 -5.00
CA ILE A 20 -16.50 -0.07 -4.89
C ILE A 20 -15.74 -1.26 -4.30
N LEU A 21 -14.55 -1.56 -4.82
CA LEU A 21 -13.74 -2.68 -4.34
C LEU A 21 -13.32 -2.50 -2.87
N LEU A 22 -12.94 -1.29 -2.47
CA LEU A 22 -12.66 -0.96 -1.06
C LEU A 22 -13.87 -1.19 -0.17
N THR A 23 -15.05 -0.74 -0.61
CA THR A 23 -16.30 -0.88 0.16
C THR A 23 -16.68 -2.35 0.30
N LEU A 24 -16.58 -3.13 -0.78
CA LEU A 24 -16.87 -4.57 -0.76
C LEU A 24 -15.89 -5.34 0.11
N LEU A 25 -14.59 -5.07 -0.03
CA LEU A 25 -13.56 -5.73 0.78
C LEU A 25 -13.70 -5.37 2.27
N ALA A 26 -13.89 -4.09 2.61
CA ALA A 26 -14.08 -3.65 3.98
C ALA A 26 -15.37 -4.24 4.57
N GLY A 27 -16.48 -4.20 3.82
CA GLY A 27 -17.75 -4.78 4.22
C GLY A 27 -17.64 -6.29 4.46
N LEU A 28 -16.97 -7.02 3.57
CA LEU A 28 -16.75 -8.45 3.71
C LEU A 28 -15.83 -8.78 4.89
N THR A 29 -14.75 -8.02 5.10
CA THR A 29 -13.88 -8.18 6.28
C THR A 29 -14.66 -7.99 7.59
N VAL A 30 -15.44 -6.91 7.69
CA VAL A 30 -16.28 -6.64 8.87
C VAL A 30 -17.33 -7.74 9.05
N PHE A 31 -17.97 -8.16 7.97
CA PHE A 31 -18.97 -9.24 7.99
C PHE A 31 -18.38 -10.57 8.47
N LEU A 32 -17.18 -10.95 8.00
CA LEU A 32 -16.50 -12.18 8.44
C LEU A 32 -16.12 -12.12 9.92
N PHE A 33 -15.60 -10.99 10.40
CA PHE A 33 -15.34 -10.83 11.83
C PHE A 33 -16.62 -10.92 12.65
N TRP A 34 -17.68 -10.22 12.24
CA TRP A 34 -18.99 -10.29 12.89
C TRP A 34 -19.54 -11.72 12.92
N LEU A 35 -19.48 -12.44 11.79
CA LEU A 35 -19.90 -13.84 11.70
C LEU A 35 -19.08 -14.74 12.61
N GLY A 36 -17.77 -14.50 12.71
CA GLY A 36 -16.86 -15.19 13.62
C GLY A 36 -17.27 -15.03 15.08
N PHE A 37 -17.70 -13.84 15.48
CA PHE A 37 -18.18 -13.57 16.85
C PHE A 37 -19.52 -14.21 17.19
N GLN A 38 -20.30 -14.60 16.20
CA GLN A 38 -21.56 -15.34 16.42
C GLN A 38 -21.34 -16.86 16.57
N GLN A 39 -20.13 -17.37 16.36
CA GLN A 39 -19.87 -18.81 16.39
C GLN A 39 -19.59 -19.31 17.80
N VAL A 40 -20.34 -20.34 18.21
CA VAL A 40 -20.06 -21.13 19.42
C VAL A 40 -18.89 -22.10 19.18
N SER A 41 -18.73 -22.58 17.93
CA SER A 41 -17.62 -23.45 17.54
C SER A 41 -16.31 -22.69 17.44
N ARG A 42 -15.31 -23.11 18.24
CA ARG A 42 -13.95 -22.54 18.24
C ARG A 42 -13.30 -22.62 16.85
N GLY A 43 -13.53 -23.72 16.12
CA GLY A 43 -12.96 -23.92 14.78
C GLY A 43 -13.55 -22.96 13.74
N LEU A 44 -14.87 -22.75 13.75
CA LEU A 44 -15.51 -21.82 12.83
C LEU A 44 -15.15 -20.37 13.15
N LEU A 45 -15.10 -20.00 14.44
CA LEU A 45 -14.61 -18.69 14.86
C LEU A 45 -13.20 -18.44 14.31
N PHE A 46 -12.27 -19.37 14.54
CA PHE A 46 -10.89 -19.23 14.07
C PHE A 46 -10.79 -19.09 12.54
N LEU A 47 -11.56 -19.90 11.81
CA LEU A 47 -11.62 -19.84 10.34
C LEU A 47 -12.07 -18.46 9.86
N TYR A 48 -13.16 -17.91 10.39
CA TYR A 48 -13.66 -16.60 9.99
C TYR A 48 -12.71 -15.46 10.35
N LEU A 49 -12.02 -15.54 11.49
CA LEU A 49 -10.99 -14.56 11.87
C LEU A 49 -9.80 -14.60 10.91
N ILE A 50 -9.31 -15.78 10.51
CA ILE A 50 -8.24 -15.90 9.52
C ILE A 50 -8.68 -15.35 8.17
N LEU A 51 -9.88 -15.71 7.70
CA LEU A 51 -10.37 -15.23 6.41
C LEU A 51 -10.51 -13.71 6.40
N GLY A 52 -11.05 -13.11 7.47
CA GLY A 52 -11.12 -11.66 7.62
C GLY A 52 -9.74 -11.01 7.64
N ALA A 53 -8.76 -11.62 8.33
CA ALA A 53 -7.38 -11.14 8.37
C ALA A 53 -6.70 -11.19 6.99
N ILE A 54 -6.89 -12.28 6.23
CA ILE A 54 -6.34 -12.43 4.87
C ILE A 54 -6.90 -11.33 3.96
N LEU A 55 -8.17 -10.95 4.10
CA LEU A 55 -8.79 -9.87 3.32
C LEU A 55 -8.23 -8.48 3.60
N LEU A 56 -7.53 -8.26 4.72
CA LEU A 56 -6.83 -7.00 4.99
C LEU A 56 -5.70 -6.74 3.97
N ILE A 57 -5.11 -7.80 3.41
CA ILE A 57 -4.04 -7.69 2.40
C ILE A 57 -4.56 -7.06 1.09
N PRO A 58 -5.55 -7.63 0.37
CA PRO A 58 -6.09 -6.99 -0.82
C PRO A 58 -6.73 -5.63 -0.50
N LEU A 59 -7.34 -5.46 0.68
CA LEU A 59 -7.88 -4.16 1.10
C LEU A 59 -6.79 -3.07 1.13
N ALA A 60 -5.62 -3.37 1.72
CA ALA A 60 -4.48 -2.46 1.74
C ALA A 60 -3.93 -2.17 0.33
N ILE A 61 -3.82 -3.19 -0.53
CA ILE A 61 -3.35 -3.05 -1.92
C ILE A 61 -4.28 -2.13 -2.72
N VAL A 62 -5.59 -2.34 -2.64
CA VAL A 62 -6.59 -1.53 -3.35
C VAL A 62 -6.63 -0.12 -2.77
N GLY A 63 -6.49 0.03 -1.45
CA GLY A 63 -6.39 1.33 -0.78
C GLY A 63 -5.19 2.14 -1.27
N TYR A 64 -4.03 1.50 -1.39
CA TYR A 64 -2.85 2.14 -1.95
C TYR A 64 -3.05 2.54 -3.42
N ARG A 65 -3.69 1.70 -4.24
CA ARG A 65 -3.99 2.03 -5.64
C ARG A 65 -4.94 3.22 -5.76
N PHE A 66 -5.99 3.27 -4.93
CA PHE A 66 -6.91 4.39 -4.85
C PHE A 66 -6.19 5.69 -4.49
N TYR A 67 -5.39 5.67 -3.42
CA TYR A 67 -4.55 6.80 -3.02
C TYR A 67 -3.56 7.22 -4.12
N SER A 68 -2.97 6.24 -4.81
CA SER A 68 -1.99 6.50 -5.86
C SER A 68 -2.59 7.21 -7.06
N LEU A 69 -3.77 6.76 -7.50
CA LEU A 69 -4.53 7.39 -8.58
C LEU A 69 -5.01 8.79 -8.20
N LEU A 70 -5.47 9.00 -6.95
CA LEU A 70 -5.86 10.31 -6.45
C LEU A 70 -4.74 11.34 -6.59
N ARG A 71 -3.50 10.95 -6.24
CA ARG A 71 -2.32 11.84 -6.29
C ARG A 71 -1.55 11.81 -7.60
N ALA A 72 -1.96 11.00 -8.56
CA ALA A 72 -1.27 10.88 -9.83
C ALA A 72 -1.32 12.20 -10.62
N SER A 73 -0.16 12.60 -11.16
CA SER A 73 -0.01 13.74 -12.05
C SER A 73 1.28 13.65 -12.86
N TYR A 74 1.26 14.24 -14.05
CA TYR A 74 2.39 14.37 -14.94
C TYR A 74 2.68 15.86 -15.12
N GLU A 75 3.92 16.28 -14.98
CA GLU A 75 4.31 17.69 -15.08
C GLU A 75 5.47 17.81 -16.05
N ILE A 76 5.30 18.62 -17.09
CA ILE A 76 6.33 18.94 -18.08
C ILE A 76 6.85 20.33 -17.76
N ASP A 77 8.14 20.43 -17.46
CA ASP A 77 8.87 21.69 -17.36
C ASP A 77 9.81 21.83 -18.58
N ARG A 78 10.63 22.87 -18.65
CA ARG A 78 11.62 23.10 -19.71
C ARG A 78 12.85 22.19 -19.59
N ASP A 79 13.12 21.72 -18.38
CA ASP A 79 14.33 20.93 -18.10
C ASP A 79 14.01 19.43 -17.91
N GLN A 80 12.81 19.09 -17.40
CA GLN A 80 12.46 17.71 -17.04
C GLN A 80 10.96 17.39 -17.17
N LEU A 81 10.68 16.11 -17.40
CA LEU A 81 9.38 15.49 -17.24
C LEU A 81 9.30 14.82 -15.86
N SER A 82 8.36 15.26 -15.02
CA SER A 82 8.08 14.70 -13.71
C SER A 82 6.80 13.88 -13.72
N ILE A 83 6.90 12.58 -13.45
CA ILE A 83 5.78 11.64 -13.34
C ILE A 83 5.58 11.30 -11.87
N ARG A 84 4.42 11.64 -11.30
CA ARG A 84 4.05 11.28 -9.93
C ARG A 84 2.96 10.22 -9.95
N TRP A 85 3.19 9.12 -9.22
CA TRP A 85 2.20 8.05 -9.06
C TRP A 85 2.20 7.52 -7.62
N GLY A 86 1.25 8.00 -6.81
CA GLY A 86 1.20 7.69 -5.37
C GLY A 86 2.44 8.18 -4.62
N LEU A 87 3.21 7.24 -4.08
CA LEU A 87 4.48 7.54 -3.41
C LEU A 87 5.67 7.61 -4.37
N ARG A 88 5.46 7.32 -5.66
CA ARG A 88 6.49 7.39 -6.69
C ARG A 88 6.62 8.78 -7.27
N ILE A 89 7.86 9.18 -7.53
CA ILE A 89 8.18 10.30 -8.41
C ILE A 89 9.30 9.84 -9.35
N GLU A 90 9.10 10.00 -10.65
CA GLU A 90 10.09 9.76 -11.69
C GLU A 90 10.39 11.10 -12.35
N GLN A 91 11.66 11.52 -12.40
CA GLN A 91 12.06 12.75 -13.08
C GLN A 91 13.04 12.39 -14.19
N ILE A 92 12.61 12.60 -15.43
CA ILE A 92 13.37 12.30 -16.64
C ILE A 92 13.76 13.64 -17.27
N PRO A 93 15.06 13.97 -17.38
CA PRO A 93 15.51 15.15 -18.10
C PRO A 93 15.01 15.13 -19.54
N LEU A 94 14.52 16.26 -20.02
CA LEU A 94 14.06 16.38 -21.41
C LEU A 94 15.11 15.95 -22.44
N PRO A 95 16.41 16.28 -22.30
CA PRO A 95 17.44 15.85 -23.23
C PRO A 95 17.67 14.33 -23.29
N GLU A 96 17.25 13.59 -22.26
CA GLU A 96 17.37 12.12 -22.21
C GLU A 96 16.22 11.42 -22.94
N ILE A 97 15.14 12.12 -23.25
CA ILE A 97 13.94 11.56 -23.90
C ILE A 97 14.18 11.51 -25.40
N GLU A 98 14.19 10.29 -25.95
CA GLU A 98 14.42 10.03 -27.38
C GLU A 98 13.16 10.31 -28.20
N TRP A 99 12.00 9.90 -27.69
CA TRP A 99 10.71 10.12 -28.33
C TRP A 99 9.55 9.97 -27.35
N VAL A 100 8.45 10.65 -27.66
CA VAL A 100 7.17 10.56 -26.97
C VAL A 100 6.10 10.30 -28.02
N ARG A 101 5.36 9.19 -27.90
CA ARG A 101 4.35 8.80 -28.89
C ARG A 101 3.11 8.19 -28.22
N PRO A 102 1.91 8.46 -28.74
CA PRO A 102 0.71 7.71 -28.37
C PRO A 102 0.90 6.20 -28.55
N LEU A 103 0.29 5.40 -27.67
CA LEU A 103 0.44 3.95 -27.68
C LEU A 103 -0.16 3.29 -28.94
N ASP A 104 -1.23 3.86 -29.48
CA ASP A 104 -1.88 3.42 -30.72
C ASP A 104 -1.01 3.64 -31.96
N GLU A 105 -0.07 4.58 -31.93
CA GLU A 105 0.89 4.84 -33.00
C GLU A 105 2.13 3.94 -32.96
N LEU A 106 2.30 3.13 -31.90
CA LEU A 106 3.53 2.37 -31.68
C LEU A 106 3.69 1.16 -32.60
N GLY A 107 2.60 0.70 -33.23
CA GLY A 107 2.59 -0.48 -34.10
C GLY A 107 2.87 -1.82 -33.40
N GLU A 108 3.03 -1.83 -32.08
CA GLU A 108 3.27 -3.01 -31.25
C GLU A 108 2.23 -3.10 -30.12
N ILE A 109 1.75 -4.31 -29.85
CA ILE A 109 0.84 -4.58 -28.74
C ILE A 109 1.66 -4.80 -27.47
N LEU A 110 1.66 -3.81 -26.57
CA LEU A 110 2.27 -3.95 -25.26
C LEU A 110 1.39 -4.81 -24.35
N ARG A 111 1.99 -5.85 -23.76
CA ARG A 111 1.32 -6.65 -22.71
C ARG A 111 1.17 -5.79 -21.46
N THR A 112 -0.01 -5.85 -20.83
CA THR A 112 -0.23 -5.14 -19.56
C THR A 112 0.36 -5.92 -18.37
N PRO A 113 0.82 -5.23 -17.32
CA PRO A 113 1.31 -5.87 -16.09
C PRO A 113 0.27 -6.79 -15.43
N LEU A 114 0.73 -7.68 -14.54
CA LEU A 114 -0.15 -8.49 -13.69
C LEU A 114 -0.98 -7.60 -12.76
N LEU A 115 -2.20 -8.04 -12.45
CA LEU A 115 -3.18 -7.31 -11.64
C LEU A 115 -3.53 -5.92 -12.21
N SER A 116 -3.37 -5.70 -13.51
CA SER A 116 -3.81 -4.48 -14.18
C SER A 116 -5.33 -4.35 -14.13
N MET A 117 -5.82 -3.18 -13.75
CA MET A 117 -7.24 -2.84 -13.75
C MET A 117 -7.42 -1.36 -14.09
N PRO A 118 -8.60 -0.92 -14.56
CA PRO A 118 -8.88 0.49 -14.79
C PRO A 118 -8.50 1.35 -13.58
N GLY A 119 -7.65 2.36 -13.78
CA GLY A 119 -7.09 3.21 -12.73
C GLY A 119 -5.75 2.74 -12.14
N ALA A 120 -5.28 1.54 -12.49
CA ALA A 120 -4.03 0.97 -11.97
C ALA A 120 -3.42 -0.05 -12.96
N TYR A 121 -2.90 0.44 -14.07
CA TYR A 121 -1.94 -0.30 -14.91
C TYR A 121 -0.54 0.01 -14.38
N LEU A 122 -0.08 -0.83 -13.45
CA LEU A 122 1.15 -0.58 -12.68
C LEU A 122 2.05 -1.81 -12.69
N GLY A 123 3.33 -1.59 -12.96
CA GLY A 123 4.36 -2.62 -12.94
C GLY A 123 5.24 -2.57 -14.19
N THR A 124 6.19 -3.49 -14.26
CA THR A 124 7.16 -3.56 -15.37
C THR A 124 6.89 -4.79 -16.22
N VAL A 125 6.96 -4.62 -17.54
CA VAL A 125 6.80 -5.70 -18.52
C VAL A 125 7.96 -5.64 -19.49
N LYS A 126 8.48 -6.80 -19.89
CA LYS A 126 9.49 -6.90 -20.94
C LYS A 126 8.82 -6.93 -22.31
N SER A 127 9.15 -5.97 -23.17
CA SER A 127 8.77 -5.94 -24.59
C SER A 127 9.96 -6.35 -25.46
N PRO A 128 9.74 -7.12 -26.54
CA PRO A 128 10.80 -7.50 -27.46
C PRO A 128 11.58 -6.31 -28.06
N ASN A 129 10.89 -5.22 -28.41
CA ASN A 129 11.52 -4.09 -29.11
C ASN A 129 11.91 -2.93 -28.19
N LEU A 130 11.23 -2.77 -27.04
CA LEU A 130 11.41 -1.64 -26.12
C LEU A 130 12.19 -2.00 -24.85
N GLY A 131 12.52 -3.27 -24.64
CA GLY A 131 13.16 -3.73 -23.41
C GLY A 131 12.21 -3.68 -22.21
N GLU A 132 12.65 -3.14 -21.07
CA GLU A 132 11.82 -3.03 -19.87
C GLU A 132 10.93 -1.78 -19.93
N VAL A 133 9.61 -2.03 -20.01
CA VAL A 133 8.57 -1.00 -20.09
C VAL A 133 7.86 -0.92 -18.75
N GLU A 134 7.84 0.27 -18.17
CA GLU A 134 7.21 0.52 -16.89
C GLU A 134 5.89 1.27 -17.02
N PHE A 135 4.83 0.72 -16.43
CA PHE A 135 3.49 1.26 -16.53
C PHE A 135 3.17 2.14 -15.31
N MET A 136 2.76 3.37 -15.59
CA MET A 136 2.22 4.36 -14.65
C MET A 136 0.98 5.02 -15.25
N ALA A 137 0.02 4.19 -15.62
CA ALA A 137 -1.16 4.57 -16.37
C ALA A 137 -2.47 4.20 -15.64
N SER A 138 -3.49 5.03 -15.83
CA SER A 138 -4.87 4.77 -15.40
C SER A 138 -5.71 4.10 -16.50
N ASN A 139 -5.35 4.30 -17.76
CA ASN A 139 -6.11 3.89 -18.93
C ASN A 139 -5.15 3.58 -20.07
N MET A 140 -5.42 2.50 -20.81
CA MET A 140 -4.60 2.10 -21.96
C MET A 140 -5.00 2.79 -23.26
N ASN A 141 -6.25 3.27 -23.37
CA ASN A 141 -6.74 3.91 -24.60
C ASN A 141 -6.18 5.32 -24.81
N GLU A 142 -5.82 5.99 -23.71
CA GLU A 142 -5.24 7.34 -23.69
C GLU A 142 -3.76 7.29 -23.31
N ALA A 143 -3.11 6.13 -23.53
CA ALA A 143 -1.74 5.92 -23.12
C ALA A 143 -0.75 6.57 -24.09
N VAL A 144 0.30 7.14 -23.52
CA VAL A 144 1.45 7.71 -24.21
C VAL A 144 2.69 6.99 -23.69
N VAL A 145 3.54 6.56 -24.62
CA VAL A 145 4.82 5.92 -24.34
C VAL A 145 5.92 6.95 -24.49
N ILE A 146 6.76 7.03 -23.46
CA ILE A 146 7.93 7.90 -23.41
C ILE A 146 9.14 6.98 -23.32
N ALA A 147 10.01 7.05 -24.31
CA ALA A 147 11.29 6.35 -24.27
C ALA A 147 12.41 7.35 -23.95
N SER A 148 13.18 7.04 -22.92
CA SER A 148 14.46 7.69 -22.66
C SER A 148 15.60 6.69 -22.80
N ASN A 149 16.82 7.20 -22.85
CA ASN A 149 18.04 6.40 -22.81
C ASN A 149 18.17 5.49 -21.56
N ARG A 150 17.35 5.73 -20.51
CA ARG A 150 17.36 4.99 -19.24
C ARG A 150 16.16 4.09 -19.06
N ILE A 151 14.96 4.54 -19.44
CA ILE A 151 13.72 3.84 -19.15
C ILE A 151 12.63 4.14 -20.18
N VAL A 152 11.82 3.13 -20.47
CA VAL A 152 10.58 3.29 -21.24
C VAL A 152 9.41 3.30 -20.27
N VAL A 153 8.63 4.38 -20.26
CA VAL A 153 7.49 4.55 -19.37
C VAL A 153 6.19 4.78 -20.13
N VAL A 154 5.12 4.13 -19.68
CA VAL A 154 3.77 4.30 -20.19
C VAL A 154 2.97 5.14 -19.20
N VAL A 155 2.51 6.30 -19.65
CA VAL A 155 1.64 7.22 -18.90
C VAL A 155 0.30 7.33 -19.60
N SER A 156 -0.73 7.85 -18.93
CA SER A 156 -2.05 8.06 -19.55
C SER A 156 -2.60 9.43 -19.21
N PRO A 157 -2.07 10.53 -19.77
CA PRO A 157 -2.64 11.86 -19.58
C PRO A 157 -4.08 11.93 -20.11
N GLU A 158 -4.91 12.75 -19.48
CA GLU A 158 -6.31 12.96 -19.89
C GLU A 158 -6.42 13.57 -21.30
N GLU A 159 -5.42 14.35 -21.72
CA GLU A 159 -5.29 14.86 -23.09
C GLU A 159 -3.95 14.41 -23.72
N PRO A 160 -3.90 13.24 -24.37
CA PRO A 160 -2.66 12.71 -24.98
C PRO A 160 -2.02 13.66 -25.99
N SER A 161 -2.81 14.23 -26.91
CA SER A 161 -2.31 15.18 -27.92
C SER A 161 -1.83 16.49 -27.29
N GLY A 162 -2.48 16.96 -26.23
CA GLY A 162 -2.04 18.12 -25.45
C GLY A 162 -0.70 17.87 -24.74
N PHE A 163 -0.52 16.67 -24.19
CA PHE A 163 0.71 16.24 -23.54
C PHE A 163 1.89 16.16 -24.53
N VAL A 164 1.68 15.54 -25.70
CA VAL A 164 2.71 15.44 -26.75
C VAL A 164 3.12 16.83 -27.27
N ARG A 165 2.15 17.72 -27.53
CA ARG A 165 2.44 19.11 -27.92
C ARG A 165 3.22 19.85 -26.84
N ALA A 166 2.83 19.71 -25.58
CA ALA A 166 3.53 20.34 -24.48
C ALA A 166 4.98 19.87 -24.34
N PHE A 167 5.24 18.59 -24.62
CA PHE A 167 6.60 18.05 -24.70
C PHE A 167 7.39 18.66 -25.87
N GLN A 168 6.80 18.72 -27.08
CA GLN A 168 7.45 19.30 -28.25
C GLN A 168 7.82 20.77 -28.03
N ASP A 169 6.87 21.57 -27.55
CA ASP A 169 7.11 22.98 -27.20
C ASP A 169 8.26 23.11 -26.18
N ALA A 170 8.31 22.22 -25.18
CA ALA A 170 9.36 22.23 -24.17
C ALA A 170 10.74 21.84 -24.73
N ALA A 171 10.79 20.84 -25.60
CA ALA A 171 12.00 20.41 -26.27
C ALA A 171 12.55 21.48 -27.23
N GLU A 172 11.68 22.17 -27.96
CA GLU A 172 12.04 23.28 -28.87
C GLU A 172 12.67 24.47 -28.13
N MET A 173 12.24 24.72 -26.89
CA MET A 173 12.80 25.82 -26.08
C MET A 173 14.24 25.55 -25.61
N GLY A 174 14.70 24.31 -25.64
CA GLY A 174 16.02 23.88 -25.15
C GLY A 174 16.17 23.96 -23.63
N SER A 175 17.01 23.08 -23.09
CA SER A 175 17.32 23.02 -21.65
C SER A 175 18.32 24.12 -21.29
N LEU A 176 18.07 24.90 -20.23
CA LEU A 176 19.00 25.94 -19.76
C LEU A 176 20.03 25.41 -18.76
N ALA A 177 19.79 24.22 -18.22
CA ALA A 177 20.67 23.48 -17.34
C ALA A 177 20.69 22.01 -17.73
N THR A 178 21.68 21.23 -17.27
CA THR A 178 21.62 19.77 -17.31
C THR A 178 21.06 19.30 -15.96
N PRO A 179 19.74 19.15 -15.80
CA PRO A 179 19.20 18.62 -14.55
C PRO A 179 19.63 17.17 -14.38
N ASP A 180 20.06 16.80 -13.17
CA ASP A 180 20.35 15.41 -12.83
C ASP A 180 19.07 14.58 -12.88
N ALA A 181 19.06 13.54 -13.72
CA ALA A 181 17.98 12.56 -13.77
C ALA A 181 17.76 11.92 -12.39
N ARG A 182 16.58 12.16 -11.82
CA ARG A 182 16.21 11.70 -10.47
C ARG A 182 15.00 10.78 -10.53
N SER A 183 15.27 9.49 -10.49
CA SER A 183 14.25 8.47 -10.24
C SER A 183 14.09 8.22 -8.74
N SER A 184 12.88 8.40 -8.20
CA SER A 184 12.54 7.97 -6.85
C SER A 184 11.42 6.91 -6.90
N HIS A 185 11.79 5.69 -7.23
CA HIS A 185 10.90 4.53 -7.21
C HIS A 185 10.40 4.21 -5.77
N PRO A 186 9.11 3.85 -5.55
CA PRO A 186 8.60 3.20 -4.35
C PRO A 186 9.26 1.87 -4.09
N GLY A 187 9.67 1.13 -5.14
CA GLY A 187 10.51 -0.04 -5.00
C GLY A 187 11.87 0.29 -4.38
N VAL A 188 12.39 1.50 -4.62
CA VAL A 188 13.59 2.02 -3.95
C VAL A 188 13.27 2.46 -2.52
N TYR A 189 12.06 2.94 -2.19
CA TYR A 189 11.67 3.26 -0.80
C TYR A 189 11.36 2.04 0.06
N VAL A 190 10.62 1.08 -0.47
CA VAL A 190 10.40 -0.23 0.17
C VAL A 190 11.73 -0.98 0.24
N SER A 191 12.56 -0.97 -0.81
CA SER A 191 13.92 -1.53 -0.70
C SER A 191 14.85 -0.72 0.20
N GLN A 192 14.62 0.59 0.42
CA GLN A 192 15.32 1.38 1.43
C GLN A 192 14.92 0.96 2.84
N VAL A 193 13.63 0.67 3.07
CA VAL A 193 13.18 0.03 4.33
C VAL A 193 13.88 -1.32 4.51
N PHE A 194 13.99 -2.14 3.46
CA PHE A 194 14.72 -3.42 3.50
C PHE A 194 16.24 -3.26 3.68
N LYS A 195 16.82 -2.13 3.26
CA LYS A 195 18.25 -1.80 3.42
C LYS A 195 18.56 -1.20 4.80
N ASP A 196 17.58 -0.54 5.41
CA ASP A 196 17.71 0.02 6.75
C ASP A 196 17.55 -1.08 7.81
N ARG A 197 18.63 -1.34 8.54
CA ARG A 197 18.66 -2.39 9.58
C ARG A 197 17.66 -2.14 10.69
N LEU A 198 17.49 -0.89 11.14
CA LEU A 198 16.56 -0.57 12.22
C LEU A 198 15.11 -0.73 11.75
N ALA A 199 14.80 -0.26 10.54
CA ALA A 199 13.48 -0.46 9.95
C ALA A 199 13.13 -1.95 9.83
N MET A 200 14.07 -2.77 9.33
CA MET A 200 13.87 -4.21 9.23
C MET A 200 13.74 -4.89 10.60
N ILE A 201 14.56 -4.53 11.59
CA ILE A 201 14.45 -5.07 12.94
C ILE A 201 13.08 -4.74 13.53
N LEU A 202 12.60 -3.50 13.39
CA LEU A 202 11.29 -3.09 13.90
C LEU A 202 10.15 -3.80 13.17
N LEU A 203 10.20 -3.95 11.86
CA LEU A 203 9.16 -4.66 11.10
C LEU A 203 9.13 -6.16 11.40
N ILE A 204 10.30 -6.80 11.53
CA ILE A 204 10.42 -8.20 11.94
C ILE A 204 9.90 -8.36 13.36
N ALA A 205 10.30 -7.50 14.29
CA ALA A 205 9.84 -7.54 15.68
C ALA A 205 8.32 -7.35 15.76
N LEU A 206 7.75 -6.36 15.06
CA LEU A 206 6.32 -6.12 15.01
C LEU A 206 5.56 -7.33 14.45
N THR A 207 6.07 -7.94 13.38
CA THR A 207 5.49 -9.15 12.78
C THR A 207 5.58 -10.34 13.74
N LEU A 208 6.75 -10.57 14.35
CA LEU A 208 6.97 -11.67 15.28
C LEU A 208 6.12 -11.53 16.54
N SER A 209 5.99 -10.33 17.10
CA SER A 209 5.11 -10.05 18.24
C SER A 209 3.64 -10.30 17.90
N THR A 210 3.20 -9.95 16.69
CA THR A 210 1.82 -10.22 16.22
C THR A 210 1.57 -11.72 16.06
N VAL A 211 2.53 -12.47 15.49
CA VAL A 211 2.47 -13.93 15.39
C VAL A 211 2.47 -14.57 16.78
N ALA A 212 3.34 -14.11 17.68
CA ALA A 212 3.41 -14.60 19.06
C ALA A 212 2.08 -14.39 19.79
N LEU A 213 1.48 -13.19 19.71
CA LEU A 213 0.16 -12.91 20.27
C LEU A 213 -0.91 -13.87 19.75
N THR A 214 -0.90 -14.13 18.43
CA THR A 214 -1.90 -14.99 17.77
C THR A 214 -1.74 -16.45 18.16
N VAL A 215 -0.52 -16.99 18.07
CA VAL A 215 -0.21 -18.38 18.43
C VAL A 215 -0.44 -18.61 19.92
N MET A 216 -0.01 -17.69 20.78
CA MET A 216 -0.21 -17.79 22.22
C MET A 216 -1.70 -17.86 22.55
N ASN A 217 -2.53 -16.92 22.05
CA ASN A 217 -3.96 -16.95 22.33
C ASN A 217 -4.64 -18.20 21.76
N ALA A 218 -4.22 -18.69 20.58
CA ALA A 218 -4.71 -19.95 20.05
C ALA A 218 -4.40 -21.14 20.99
N LEU A 219 -3.20 -21.18 21.58
CA LEU A 219 -2.83 -22.21 22.56
C LEU A 219 -3.58 -22.06 23.90
N LEU A 220 -3.76 -20.84 24.40
CA LEU A 220 -4.50 -20.57 25.65
C LEU A 220 -5.96 -21.02 25.54
N VAL A 221 -6.60 -20.80 24.39
CA VAL A 221 -7.99 -21.24 24.10
C VAL A 221 -8.13 -22.75 24.08
N LEU A 222 -7.07 -23.50 23.79
CA LEU A 222 -7.07 -24.96 23.88
C LEU A 222 -6.94 -25.45 25.33
N GLY A 223 -6.32 -24.67 26.21
CA GLY A 223 -6.06 -25.05 27.60
C GLY A 223 -7.25 -24.89 28.55
N ARG A 224 -8.22 -24.01 28.25
CA ARG A 224 -9.40 -23.76 29.09
C ARG A 224 -10.66 -23.51 28.27
N GLU A 225 -11.82 -23.83 28.83
CA GLU A 225 -13.12 -23.59 28.17
C GLU A 225 -13.71 -22.22 28.47
N THR A 226 -13.49 -21.69 29.68
CA THR A 226 -14.02 -20.42 30.15
C THR A 226 -12.96 -19.56 30.83
N ILE A 227 -13.12 -18.25 30.76
CA ILE A 227 -12.28 -17.21 31.40
C ILE A 227 -13.15 -16.04 31.89
N SER A 228 -12.66 -15.23 32.82
CA SER A 228 -13.31 -13.95 33.16
C SER A 228 -12.69 -12.81 32.34
N LEU A 229 -13.51 -12.04 31.62
CA LEU A 229 -13.07 -10.89 30.84
C LEU A 229 -13.07 -9.60 31.69
N GLY A 230 -12.27 -9.58 32.75
CA GLY A 230 -12.03 -8.40 33.58
C GLY A 230 -12.58 -8.51 35.00
N PHE A 231 -12.67 -7.35 35.65
CA PHE A 231 -13.00 -7.19 37.06
C PHE A 231 -14.20 -6.25 37.21
N ALA A 232 -15.13 -6.60 38.08
CA ALA A 232 -16.22 -5.72 38.50
C ALA A 232 -15.68 -4.56 39.35
N PRO A 233 -16.46 -3.46 39.55
CA PRO A 233 -16.03 -2.28 40.30
C PRO A 233 -15.62 -2.55 41.77
N ASN A 234 -16.06 -3.68 42.31
CA ASN A 234 -15.72 -4.20 43.63
C ASN A 234 -14.44 -5.06 43.64
N GLY A 235 -13.75 -5.22 42.50
CA GLY A 235 -12.56 -6.05 42.34
C GLY A 235 -12.83 -7.55 42.15
N SER A 236 -14.08 -8.00 42.11
CA SER A 236 -14.40 -9.41 41.84
C SER A 236 -14.30 -9.74 40.36
N LEU A 237 -14.04 -11.00 40.02
CA LEU A 237 -14.07 -11.47 38.63
C LEU A 237 -15.49 -11.30 38.05
N LEU A 238 -15.57 -10.93 36.78
CA LEU A 238 -16.81 -10.94 36.01
C LEU A 238 -17.26 -12.38 35.71
N GLU A 239 -18.49 -12.53 35.21
CA GLU A 239 -19.02 -13.85 34.88
C GLU A 239 -18.12 -14.58 33.86
N PRO A 240 -17.93 -15.91 34.00
CA PRO A 240 -17.11 -16.67 33.08
C PRO A 240 -17.70 -16.68 31.66
N VAL A 241 -16.89 -16.25 30.70
CA VAL A 241 -17.20 -16.20 29.27
C VAL A 241 -16.34 -17.27 28.55
N PRO A 242 -16.76 -17.82 27.40
CA PRO A 242 -15.93 -18.73 26.62
C PRO A 242 -14.51 -18.22 26.36
N SER A 243 -13.51 -19.09 26.46
CA SER A 243 -12.10 -18.74 26.22
C SER A 243 -11.84 -18.23 24.81
N SER A 244 -12.69 -18.59 23.84
CA SER A 244 -12.62 -18.13 22.45
C SER A 244 -12.63 -16.61 22.30
N TYR A 245 -13.19 -15.88 23.27
CA TYR A 245 -13.13 -14.42 23.27
C TYR A 245 -11.72 -13.85 23.47
N LEU A 246 -10.74 -14.64 23.95
CA LEU A 246 -9.32 -14.24 23.92
C LEU A 246 -8.81 -13.97 22.50
N LEU A 247 -9.43 -14.59 21.48
CA LEU A 247 -9.08 -14.37 20.08
C LEU A 247 -9.45 -12.97 19.57
N LEU A 248 -10.19 -12.17 20.36
CA LEU A 248 -10.35 -10.73 20.13
C LEU A 248 -9.02 -9.98 20.17
N LEU A 249 -8.11 -10.36 21.07
CA LEU A 249 -6.83 -9.67 21.26
C LEU A 249 -5.94 -9.78 20.02
N PRO A 250 -5.74 -10.98 19.42
CA PRO A 250 -5.10 -11.11 18.10
C PRO A 250 -5.77 -10.32 16.98
N VAL A 251 -7.11 -10.24 16.93
CA VAL A 251 -7.81 -9.46 15.89
C VAL A 251 -7.51 -7.98 16.03
N LEU A 252 -7.57 -7.45 17.25
CA LEU A 252 -7.17 -6.08 17.54
C LEU A 252 -5.69 -5.83 17.24
N GLY A 253 -4.84 -6.81 17.57
CA GLY A 253 -3.43 -6.83 17.18
C GLY A 253 -3.25 -6.72 15.67
N LEU A 254 -3.97 -7.49 14.86
CA LEU A 254 -3.89 -7.41 13.41
C LEU A 254 -4.30 -6.02 12.87
N ILE A 255 -5.35 -5.42 13.44
CA ILE A 255 -5.77 -4.06 13.05
C ILE A 255 -4.65 -3.04 13.33
N ILE A 256 -4.02 -3.12 14.51
CA ILE A 256 -2.88 -2.28 14.87
C ILE A 256 -1.70 -2.54 13.92
N TYR A 257 -1.36 -3.81 13.69
CA TYR A 257 -0.27 -4.23 12.80
C TYR A 257 -0.39 -3.60 11.42
N PHE A 258 -1.56 -3.74 10.76
CA PHE A 258 -1.75 -3.20 9.41
C PHE A 258 -1.79 -1.67 9.40
N SER A 259 -2.36 -1.06 10.43
CA SER A 259 -2.40 0.40 10.57
C SER A 259 -1.00 0.98 10.71
N ASP A 260 -0.17 0.41 11.59
CA ASP A 260 1.19 0.86 11.86
C ASP A 260 2.14 0.53 10.70
N LEU A 261 1.95 -0.61 10.03
CA LEU A 261 2.67 -0.95 8.81
C LEU A 261 2.41 0.11 7.73
N ALA A 262 1.14 0.45 7.48
CA ALA A 262 0.76 1.45 6.49
C ALA A 262 1.27 2.86 6.86
N ALA A 263 1.10 3.26 8.11
CA ALA A 263 1.53 4.56 8.61
C ALA A 263 3.06 4.72 8.57
N GLY A 264 3.81 3.73 9.07
CA GLY A 264 5.27 3.76 9.05
C GLY A 264 5.84 3.77 7.63
N LEU A 265 5.32 2.94 6.72
CA LEU A 265 5.72 2.96 5.31
C LEU A 265 5.38 4.29 4.61
N PHE A 266 4.32 4.98 5.04
CA PHE A 266 3.96 6.29 4.50
C PHE A 266 4.91 7.41 4.97
N PHE A 267 5.40 7.36 6.21
CA PHE A 267 6.29 8.39 6.76
C PHE A 267 7.76 8.20 6.37
N PHE A 268 8.19 6.95 6.19
CA PHE A 268 9.60 6.59 5.99
C PHE A 268 10.31 7.29 4.81
N PRO A 269 9.67 7.49 3.63
CA PRO A 269 10.31 8.12 2.47
C PRO A 269 10.76 9.57 2.69
N ARG A 270 10.24 10.25 3.72
CA ARG A 270 10.52 11.66 3.98
C ARG A 270 11.67 11.74 4.98
N ALA A 271 12.85 12.21 4.54
CA ALA A 271 14.05 12.28 5.38
C ALA A 271 13.81 12.95 6.75
N ASN A 272 12.92 13.94 6.81
CA ASN A 272 12.54 14.65 8.04
C ASN A 272 11.48 13.93 8.92
N LYS A 273 11.01 12.74 8.52
CA LYS A 273 9.96 11.96 9.21
C LYS A 273 10.31 10.48 9.42
N GLN A 274 11.56 10.09 9.20
CA GLN A 274 12.01 8.72 9.47
C GLN A 274 11.82 8.34 10.95
N LEU A 275 12.10 9.28 11.87
CA LEU A 275 11.85 9.09 13.30
C LEU A 275 10.38 8.76 13.60
N ALA A 276 9.44 9.42 12.91
CA ALA A 276 8.02 9.13 13.08
C ALA A 276 7.66 7.70 12.66
N SER A 277 8.35 7.15 11.66
CA SER A 277 8.13 5.76 11.20
C SER A 277 8.61 4.76 12.26
N TYR A 278 9.77 5.02 12.86
CA TYR A 278 10.29 4.19 13.95
C TYR A 278 9.43 4.26 15.20
N LEU A 279 8.95 5.45 15.56
CA LEU A 279 8.04 5.61 16.69
C LEU A 279 6.72 4.87 16.48
N VAL A 280 6.17 4.91 15.27
CA VAL A 280 4.94 4.16 14.93
C VAL A 280 5.18 2.65 15.07
N TRP A 281 6.25 2.09 14.48
CA TRP A 281 6.50 0.66 14.60
C TRP A 281 6.87 0.23 16.02
N ALA A 282 7.62 1.04 16.76
CA ALA A 282 7.93 0.79 18.17
C ALA A 282 6.67 0.83 19.05
N ALA A 283 5.76 1.78 18.82
CA ALA A 283 4.47 1.84 19.48
C ALA A 283 3.60 0.62 19.15
N GLY A 284 3.64 0.13 17.91
CA GLY A 284 2.99 -1.11 17.51
C GLY A 284 3.53 -2.32 18.27
N ILE A 285 4.85 -2.46 18.38
CA ILE A 285 5.48 -3.54 19.16
C ILE A 285 5.05 -3.45 20.63
N LEU A 286 5.11 -2.26 21.23
CA LEU A 286 4.67 -2.04 22.60
C LEU A 286 3.20 -2.45 22.79
N SER A 287 2.34 -2.07 21.84
CA SER A 287 0.93 -2.47 21.86
C SER A 287 0.77 -3.99 21.82
N MET A 288 1.54 -4.69 20.99
CA MET A 288 1.52 -6.18 20.97
C MET A 288 1.96 -6.77 22.30
N VAL A 289 3.02 -6.24 22.91
CA VAL A 289 3.49 -6.70 24.23
C VAL A 289 2.43 -6.48 25.30
N LEU A 290 1.74 -5.33 25.29
CA LEU A 290 0.64 -5.04 26.21
C LEU A 290 -0.54 -5.99 25.99
N LEU A 291 -0.88 -6.33 24.75
CA LEU A 291 -1.94 -7.29 24.44
C LEU A 291 -1.55 -8.72 24.87
N ILE A 292 -0.28 -9.10 24.74
CA ILE A 292 0.25 -10.37 25.25
C ILE A 292 0.10 -10.40 26.77
N ALA A 293 0.54 -9.36 27.47
CA ALA A 293 0.41 -9.24 28.92
C ALA A 293 -1.06 -9.31 29.35
N ALA A 294 -1.95 -8.59 28.67
CA ALA A 294 -3.38 -8.64 28.92
C ALA A 294 -3.95 -10.06 28.75
N SER A 295 -3.54 -10.77 27.69
CA SER A 295 -3.95 -12.16 27.44
C SER A 295 -3.56 -13.09 28.60
N LEU A 296 -2.32 -12.95 29.09
CA LEU A 296 -1.81 -13.76 30.21
C LEU A 296 -2.51 -13.42 31.53
N ILE A 297 -2.70 -12.13 31.83
CA ILE A 297 -3.40 -11.68 33.04
C ILE A 297 -4.83 -12.23 33.05
N LEU A 298 -5.56 -12.13 31.93
CA LEU A 298 -6.93 -12.65 31.83
C LEU A 298 -6.99 -14.18 31.97
N TYR A 299 -6.01 -14.89 31.42
CA TYR A 299 -5.95 -16.35 31.52
C TYR A 299 -5.61 -16.84 32.93
N PHE A 300 -4.66 -16.19 33.62
CA PHE A 300 -4.22 -16.60 34.95
C PHE A 300 -5.07 -16.04 36.09
N SER A 301 -5.75 -14.90 35.91
CA SER A 301 -6.68 -14.34 36.91
C SER A 301 -7.96 -15.15 37.06
N ALA A 302 -8.25 -16.04 36.12
CA ALA A 302 -9.35 -17.00 36.20
C ALA A 302 -9.00 -18.29 36.98
N ALA A 303 -7.89 -18.30 37.75
CA ALA A 303 -7.48 -19.37 38.67
C ALA A 303 -7.68 -18.91 40.12
#